data_AF-A0A1I7KBT0-F1
#
_entry.id   AF-A0A1I7KBT0-F1
#
_cell.length_a   1.000
_cell.length_b   1.000
_cell.length_c   1.000
_cell.angle_alpha   90.00
_cell.angle_beta   90.00
_cell.angle_gamma   90.00
#
_symmetry.space_group_name_H-M   'P 1'
#
loop_
_entity.id
_entity.type
_entity.pdbx_description
1 polymer ?
#
loop_
_entity_poly.entity_id
_entity_poly.type
_entity_poly.pdbx_seq_one_letter_code
_entity_poly.pdbx_strand_id
1 'polypeptide(L)'
;MGDTRTDLINQLAASMGAGDYAKTRFEESRYDPDTGTLYCDGYVISKTVIEEAIQHFNLMQKKCDMNDPASRHMALIYKTAIEGIKRLKESKPDIPK
;
A
#
# COMPACT_ATOMS: atom_id res chain seq x y z
N MET A 1 7.53 -3.06 44.79
CA MET A 1 8.86 -3.58 44.36
C MET A 1 8.61 -4.66 43.32
N GLY A 2 8.59 -4.29 42.04
CA GLY A 2 8.29 -5.22 40.97
C GLY A 2 8.63 -4.64 39.59
N ASP A 3 9.79 -4.02 39.44
CA ASP A 3 10.18 -3.34 38.18
C ASP A 3 11.65 -3.53 37.80
N THR A 4 12.40 -4.43 38.43
CA THR A 4 13.82 -4.64 38.08
C THR A 4 14.02 -5.62 36.93
N ARG A 5 13.07 -6.54 36.70
CA ARG A 5 13.24 -7.57 35.66
C ARG A 5 12.95 -7.03 34.26
N THR A 6 11.93 -6.18 34.12
CA THR A 6 11.51 -5.60 32.85
C THR A 6 12.55 -4.62 32.30
N ASP A 7 13.15 -3.81 33.18
CA ASP A 7 14.19 -2.85 32.79
C ASP A 7 15.48 -3.56 32.34
N LEU A 8 15.85 -4.67 32.99
CA LEU A 8 16.99 -5.50 32.57
C LEU A 8 16.76 -6.16 31.20
N ILE A 9 15.53 -6.58 30.91
CA ILE A 9 15.17 -7.16 29.60
C ILE A 9 15.24 -6.08 28.50
N ASN A 10 14.73 -4.88 28.79
CA ASN A 10 14.76 -3.75 27.85
C ASN A 10 16.20 -3.28 27.56
N GLN A 11 17.06 -3.21 28.58
CA GLN A 11 18.47 -2.88 28.40
C GLN A 11 19.24 -3.96 27.64
N LEU A 12 18.93 -5.24 27.88
CA LEU A 12 19.56 -6.35 27.15
C LEU A 12 19.17 -6.33 25.67
N ALA A 13 17.89 -6.10 25.36
CA ALA A 13 17.41 -5.98 23.98
C ALA A 13 18.03 -4.80 23.22
N ALA A 14 18.24 -3.67 23.90
CA ALA A 14 18.93 -2.51 23.34
C ALA A 14 20.43 -2.78 23.08
N SER A 15 21.10 -3.51 23.97
CA SER A 15 22.54 -3.80 23.85
C SER A 15 22.90 -4.86 22.80
N MET A 16 21.94 -5.73 22.39
CA MET A 16 22.18 -6.78 21.40
C MET A 16 21.78 -6.39 19.97
N GLY A 17 21.45 -5.12 19.71
CA GLY A 17 21.13 -4.65 18.36
C GLY A 17 19.80 -5.16 17.80
N ALA A 18 18.91 -5.72 18.64
CA ALA A 18 17.55 -6.07 18.27
C ALA A 18 16.63 -4.82 18.31
N GLY A 19 17.15 -3.70 17.79
CA GLY A 19 16.48 -2.42 17.70
C GLY A 19 15.50 -2.37 16.54
N ASP A 20 14.61 -3.35 16.46
CA ASP A 20 13.38 -3.32 15.67
C ASP A 20 12.54 -4.52 16.12
N TYR A 21 11.93 -4.40 17.30
CA TYR A 21 10.76 -5.20 17.60
C TYR A 21 9.72 -4.83 16.55
N ALA A 22 9.67 -5.71 15.54
CA ALA A 22 8.84 -5.67 14.37
C ALA A 22 7.51 -4.99 14.66
N LYS A 23 7.28 -3.88 13.95
CA LYS A 23 5.97 -3.26 13.80
C LYS A 23 5.00 -4.33 13.27
N THR A 24 4.40 -5.11 14.15
CA THR A 24 3.20 -5.91 13.88
C THR A 24 1.98 -4.99 13.82
N ARG A 25 2.11 -3.86 13.13
CA ARG A 25 1.07 -2.87 12.87
C ARG A 25 1.00 -2.78 11.36
N PHE A 26 -0.07 -3.33 10.78
CA PHE A 26 -0.58 -3.03 9.44
C PHE A 26 0.44 -2.27 8.58
N GLU A 27 1.24 -2.99 7.78
CA GLU A 27 2.12 -2.32 6.82
C GLU A 27 1.22 -1.53 5.86
N GLU A 28 1.18 -0.21 6.06
CA GLU A 28 0.49 0.71 5.16
C GLU A 28 1.00 0.48 3.75
N SER A 29 0.08 0.45 2.78
CA SER A 29 0.43 0.25 1.38
C SER A 29 1.43 1.33 0.94
N ARG A 30 2.65 0.92 0.58
CA ARG A 30 3.75 1.81 0.22
C ARG A 30 4.18 1.55 -1.21
N TYR A 31 4.13 2.59 -2.03
CA TYR A 31 4.74 2.57 -3.35
C TYR A 31 6.19 3.06 -3.28
N ASP A 32 7.09 2.29 -3.84
CA ASP A 32 8.49 2.67 -4.04
C ASP A 32 8.64 3.23 -5.47
N PRO A 33 8.88 4.55 -5.64
CA PRO A 33 9.01 5.15 -6.97
C PRO A 33 10.31 4.76 -7.68
N ASP A 34 11.35 4.35 -6.96
CA ASP A 34 12.66 4.01 -7.54
C ASP A 34 12.60 2.65 -8.23
N THR A 35 11.96 1.67 -7.58
CA THR A 35 11.78 0.33 -8.15
C THR A 35 10.45 0.17 -8.91
N GLY A 36 9.48 1.06 -8.66
CA GLY A 36 8.12 0.95 -9.16
C GLY A 36 7.29 -0.15 -8.50
N THR A 37 7.68 -0.58 -7.29
CA THR A 37 7.08 -1.71 -6.58
C THR A 37 6.07 -1.21 -5.55
N LEU A 38 4.91 -1.87 -5.46
CA LEU A 38 3.92 -1.63 -4.42
C LEU A 38 4.00 -2.73 -3.38
N TYR A 39 4.24 -2.33 -2.13
CA TYR A 39 4.19 -3.18 -0.96
C TYR A 39 2.83 -2.97 -0.29
N CYS A 40 2.02 -4.01 -0.16
CA CYS A 40 0.72 -3.92 0.51
C CYS A 40 0.30 -5.27 1.08
N ASP A 41 -0.11 -5.29 2.36
CA ASP A 41 -0.67 -6.49 3.01
C ASP A 41 0.19 -7.76 2.83
N GLY A 42 1.51 -7.63 2.95
CA GLY A 42 2.46 -8.73 2.73
C GLY A 42 2.71 -9.13 1.27
N TYR A 43 2.06 -8.47 0.31
CA TYR A 43 2.33 -8.65 -1.12
C TYR A 43 3.34 -7.63 -1.65
N VAL A 44 4.15 -8.11 -2.58
CA VAL A 44 5.06 -7.30 -3.39
C VAL A 44 4.56 -7.33 -4.82
N ILE A 45 4.01 -6.21 -5.29
CA ILE A 45 3.42 -6.08 -6.62
C ILE A 45 4.38 -5.28 -7.50
N SER A 46 4.82 -5.89 -8.59
CA SER A 46 5.77 -5.25 -9.51
C SER A 46 5.12 -4.16 -10.37
N LYS A 47 5.95 -3.25 -10.88
CA LYS A 47 5.54 -2.19 -11.82
C LYS A 47 4.73 -2.72 -13.00
N THR A 48 5.15 -3.84 -13.60
CA THR A 48 4.48 -4.44 -14.76
C THR A 48 3.04 -4.84 -14.43
N VAL A 49 2.83 -5.50 -13.28
CA VAL A 49 1.48 -5.90 -12.84
C VAL A 49 0.61 -4.67 -12.57
N ILE A 50 1.18 -3.61 -11.99
CA ILE A 50 0.47 -2.34 -11.75
C ILE A 50 0.03 -1.71 -13.09
N GLU A 51 0.92 -1.70 -14.09
CA GLU A 51 0.62 -1.15 -15.42
C GLU A 51 -0.44 -1.98 -16.15
N GLU A 52 -0.34 -3.31 -16.10
CA GLU A 52 -1.33 -4.23 -16.66
C GLU A 52 -2.70 -4.05 -16.00
N ALA A 53 -2.76 -3.86 -14.67
CA ALA A 53 -4.00 -3.58 -13.96
C ALA A 53 -4.65 -2.28 -14.44
N ILE A 54 -3.86 -1.20 -14.61
CA ILE A 54 -4.37 0.06 -15.17
C ILE A 54 -4.93 -0.16 -16.57
N GLN A 55 -4.22 -0.88 -17.44
CA GLN A 55 -4.68 -1.16 -18.81
C GLN A 55 -5.98 -1.97 -18.81
N HIS A 56 -6.05 -3.00 -17.96
CA HIS A 56 -7.24 -3.85 -17.82
C HIS A 56 -8.46 -3.01 -17.42
N PHE A 57 -8.37 -2.22 -16.34
CA PHE A 57 -9.50 -1.41 -15.89
C PHE A 57 -9.88 -0.30 -16.88
N ASN A 58 -8.91 0.27 -17.61
CA ASN A 58 -9.21 1.20 -18.70
C ASN A 58 -10.01 0.52 -19.82
N LEU A 59 -9.64 -0.71 -20.20
CA LEU A 59 -10.36 -1.48 -21.21
C LEU A 59 -11.78 -1.81 -20.74
N MET A 60 -11.94 -2.23 -19.47
CA MET A 60 -13.25 -2.54 -18.91
C MET A 60 -14.15 -1.31 -18.83
N GLN A 61 -13.60 -0.17 -18.42
CA GLN A 61 -14.33 1.10 -18.42
C GLN A 61 -14.80 1.50 -19.82
N LYS A 62 -13.96 1.35 -20.85
CA LYS A 62 -14.32 1.69 -22.24
C LYS A 62 -15.42 0.81 -22.82
N LYS A 63 -15.63 -0.38 -22.27
CA LYS A 63 -16.69 -1.31 -22.68
C LYS A 63 -18.04 -1.00 -22.01
N CYS A 64 -18.07 -0.12 -21.00
CA CYS A 64 -19.29 0.26 -20.34
C CYS A 64 -20.14 1.17 -21.24
N ASP A 65 -21.44 0.91 -21.28
CA ASP A 65 -22.43 1.78 -21.91
C ASP A 65 -22.83 2.87 -20.91
N MET A 66 -22.63 4.13 -21.28
CA MET A 66 -22.94 5.27 -20.40
C MET A 66 -24.44 5.60 -20.34
N ASN A 67 -25.23 5.05 -21.27
CA ASN A 67 -26.68 5.24 -21.33
C ASN A 67 -27.43 4.30 -20.40
N ASP A 68 -26.84 3.15 -20.05
CA ASP A 68 -27.36 2.23 -19.06
C ASP A 68 -26.90 2.63 -17.64
N PRO A 69 -27.82 2.90 -16.68
CA PRO A 69 -27.44 3.28 -15.32
C PRO A 69 -26.55 2.26 -14.60
N ALA A 70 -26.76 0.96 -14.82
CA ALA A 70 -25.96 -0.08 -14.17
C ALA A 70 -24.53 -0.11 -14.75
N SER A 71 -24.39 -0.08 -16.07
CA SER A 71 -23.11 -0.04 -16.76
C SER A 71 -22.34 1.26 -16.47
N ARG A 72 -23.04 2.40 -16.33
CA ARG A 72 -22.43 3.66 -15.86
C ARG A 72 -21.89 3.55 -14.44
N HIS A 73 -22.60 2.91 -13.52
CA HIS A 73 -22.10 2.67 -12.16
C HIS A 73 -20.83 1.81 -12.19
N MET A 74 -20.80 0.77 -13.01
CA MET A 74 -19.59 -0.05 -13.21
C MET A 74 -18.42 0.76 -13.77
N ALA A 75 -18.67 1.65 -14.74
CA ALA A 75 -17.64 2.54 -15.29
C ALA A 75 -16.99 3.42 -14.20
N LEU A 76 -17.77 3.87 -13.22
CA LEU A 76 -17.27 4.63 -12.08
C LEU A 76 -16.44 3.77 -11.12
N ILE A 77 -16.82 2.51 -10.89
CA ILE A 77 -16.01 1.59 -10.08
C ILE A 77 -14.64 1.40 -10.71
N TYR A 78 -14.59 1.14 -12.02
CA TYR A 78 -13.32 1.03 -12.74
C TYR A 78 -12.53 2.33 -12.72
N LYS A 79 -13.21 3.50 -12.81
CA LYS A 79 -12.55 4.81 -12.65
C LYS A 79 -11.87 4.93 -11.29
N THR A 80 -12.57 4.57 -10.23
CA THR A 80 -12.06 4.62 -8.86
C THR A 80 -10.83 3.75 -8.70
N ALA A 81 -10.82 2.53 -9.25
CA ALA A 81 -9.65 1.66 -9.22
C ALA A 81 -8.44 2.30 -9.93
N ILE A 82 -8.64 2.85 -11.13
CA ILE A 82 -7.57 3.52 -11.89
C ILE A 82 -6.99 4.71 -11.12
N GLU A 83 -7.85 5.59 -10.61
CA GLU A 83 -7.40 6.78 -9.88
C GLU A 83 -6.76 6.42 -8.54
N GLY A 84 -7.25 5.38 -7.85
CA GLY A 84 -6.62 4.85 -6.65
C GLY A 84 -5.18 4.39 -6.90
N ILE A 85 -4.96 3.61 -7.96
CA ILE A 85 -3.63 3.14 -8.35
C ILE A 85 -2.71 4.33 -8.68
N LYS A 86 -3.19 5.32 -9.43
CA LYS A 86 -2.39 6.52 -9.74
C LYS A 86 -2.01 7.30 -8.49
N ARG A 87 -2.96 7.49 -7.57
CA ARG A 87 -2.74 8.24 -6.33
C ARG A 87 -1.72 7.56 -5.43
N LEU A 88 -1.69 6.23 -5.40
CA LEU A 88 -0.63 5.47 -4.71
C LEU A 88 0.76 5.79 -5.28
N LYS A 89 0.88 5.97 -6.59
CA LYS A 89 2.16 6.36 -7.23
C LYS A 89 2.57 7.79 -6.93
N GLU A 90 1.62 8.68 -6.70
CA GLU A 90 1.84 10.11 -6.42
C GLU A 90 2.09 10.39 -4.94
N SER A 91 1.70 9.46 -4.06
CA SER A 91 1.85 9.59 -2.61
C SER A 91 3.32 9.53 -2.23
N LYS A 92 3.99 10.68 -2.23
CA LYS A 92 5.25 10.85 -1.50
C LYS A 92 4.94 10.63 -0.01
N PRO A 93 5.76 9.85 0.73
CA PRO A 93 5.61 9.76 2.17
C PRO A 93 5.78 11.17 2.73
N ASP A 94 4.73 11.69 3.37
CA ASP A 94 4.82 12.90 4.17
C ASP A 94 5.80 12.59 5.30
N ILE A 95 6.99 13.18 5.26
CA ILE A 95 7.98 13.08 6.34
C ILE A 95 7.53 14.14 7.36
N PRO A 96 6.94 13.77 8.52
CA PRO A 96 6.75 14.74 9.59
C PRO A 96 8.13 15.24 10.03
N LYS A 97 8.32 16.56 9.99
CA LYS A 97 9.51 17.26 10.51
C LYS A 97 9.61 17.11 12.03
#